data_AF-I6TC13-F1
#
_entry.id   AF-I6TC13-F1
#
_cell.length_a   1.000
_cell.length_b   1.000
_cell.length_c   1.000
_cell.angle_alpha   90.00
_cell.angle_beta   90.00
_cell.angle_gamma   90.00
#
_symmetry.space_group_name_H-M   'P 1'
#
loop_
_entity.id
_entity.type
_entity.pdbx_description
1 polymer ?
#
loop_
_entity_poly.entity_id
_entity_poly.type
_entity_poly.pdbx_seq_one_letter_code
_entity_poly.pdbx_strand_id
1 'polypeptide(L)'
;MKNNMKKKGVPLISASKQSSMISEQYRTVRSNIQFSSFDQDIKTIVVTSAGPEEGKSTVSANLAIVFANSGKKTLLIDADLRKPSVESTFRSTSNSDGLTNLLKKEMNQLSYSFMKQILHICGQ
;
A
#
# COMPACT_ATOMS: atom_id res chain seq x y z
N MET A 1 25.15 21.15 10.01
CA MET A 1 24.84 20.55 8.69
C MET A 1 23.75 19.50 8.89
N LYS A 2 22.50 19.78 8.50
CA LYS A 2 21.40 18.79 8.59
C LYS A 2 21.48 17.89 7.35
N ASN A 3 21.91 16.64 7.52
CA ASN A 3 21.90 15.65 6.44
C ASN A 3 20.43 15.36 6.07
N ASN A 4 19.97 15.98 4.98
CA ASN A 4 18.69 15.68 4.34
C ASN A 4 18.79 14.33 3.63
N MET A 5 18.80 13.24 4.41
CA MET A 5 18.48 11.92 3.90
C MET A 5 17.00 11.92 3.52
N LYS A 6 16.67 12.19 2.26
CA LYS A 6 15.33 11.87 1.74
C LYS A 6 15.08 10.40 2.06
N LYS A 7 14.07 10.10 2.89
CA LYS A 7 13.67 8.72 3.20
C LYS A 7 13.52 7.95 1.88
N LYS A 8 14.28 6.88 1.71
CA LYS A 8 14.18 6.01 0.54
C LYS A 8 12.91 5.17 0.70
N GLY A 9 12.06 5.16 -0.33
CA GLY A 9 10.86 4.32 -0.37
C GLY A 9 11.19 2.83 -0.48
N VAL A 10 10.17 1.97 -0.35
CA VAL A 10 10.32 0.53 -0.55
C VAL A 10 10.41 0.19 -2.04
N PRO A 11 11.07 -0.92 -2.41
CA PRO A 11 11.14 -1.32 -3.81
C PRO A 11 9.77 -1.78 -4.33
N LEU A 12 9.38 -1.29 -5.52
CA LEU A 12 8.15 -1.67 -6.22
C LEU A 12 8.46 -2.65 -7.36
N ILE A 13 8.82 -3.88 -7.01
CA ILE A 13 9.21 -4.93 -7.98
C ILE A 13 8.02 -5.32 -8.87
N SER A 14 6.83 -5.46 -8.30
CA SER A 14 5.62 -5.83 -9.02
C SER A 14 5.14 -4.77 -10.02
N ALA A 15 5.58 -3.51 -9.87
CA ALA A 15 5.35 -2.45 -10.84
C ALA A 15 6.45 -2.37 -11.90
N SER A 16 7.72 -2.45 -11.49
CA SER A 16 8.87 -2.24 -12.39
C SER A 16 9.28 -3.48 -13.20
N LYS A 17 9.01 -4.69 -12.69
CA LYS A 17 9.41 -5.97 -13.28
C LYS A 17 8.26 -6.97 -13.22
N GLN A 18 7.17 -6.65 -13.92
CA GLN A 18 5.91 -7.39 -13.83
C GLN A 18 6.07 -8.88 -14.21
N SER A 19 6.91 -9.22 -15.18
CA SER A 19 7.15 -10.59 -15.66
C SER A 19 8.21 -11.36 -14.87
N SER A 20 8.77 -10.78 -13.79
CA SER A 20 9.83 -11.44 -13.01
C SER A 20 9.29 -12.56 -12.12
N MET A 21 10.16 -13.52 -11.77
CA MET A 21 9.85 -14.59 -10.81
C MET A 21 9.38 -14.03 -9.46
N ILE A 22 9.95 -12.90 -9.00
CA ILE A 22 9.55 -12.24 -7.75
C ILE A 22 8.12 -11.71 -7.85
N SER A 23 7.76 -11.08 -8.96
CA SER A 23 6.39 -10.63 -9.20
C SER A 23 5.40 -11.78 -9.25
N GLU A 24 5.81 -12.93 -9.78
CA GLU A 24 5.01 -14.15 -9.77
C GLU A 24 4.75 -14.66 -8.35
N GLN A 25 5.74 -14.60 -7.45
CA GLN A 25 5.52 -14.95 -6.04
C GLN A 25 4.44 -14.08 -5.39
N TYR A 26 4.40 -12.78 -5.70
CA TYR A 26 3.32 -11.91 -5.22
C TYR A 26 1.95 -12.28 -5.81
N ARG A 27 1.89 -12.73 -7.08
CA ARG A 27 0.65 -13.25 -7.68
C ARG A 27 0.19 -14.54 -6.99
N THR A 28 1.11 -15.44 -6.66
CA THR A 28 0.81 -16.66 -5.89
C THR A 28 0.23 -16.31 -4.52
N VAL A 29 0.85 -15.38 -3.79
CA VAL A 29 0.32 -14.91 -2.49
C VAL A 29 -1.08 -14.32 -2.65
N ARG A 30 -1.30 -13.47 -3.66
CA ARG A 30 -2.63 -12.91 -3.96
C ARG A 30 -3.66 -14.01 -4.19
N SER A 31 -3.36 -14.99 -5.06
CA SER A 31 -4.26 -16.11 -5.34
C SER A 31 -4.56 -16.91 -4.07
N ASN A 32 -3.55 -17.22 -3.26
CA ASN A 32 -3.75 -17.95 -2.01
C ASN A 32 -4.64 -17.20 -1.02
N ILE A 33 -4.51 -15.87 -0.93
CA ILE A 33 -5.42 -15.04 -0.13
C ILE A 33 -6.85 -15.10 -0.69
N GLN A 34 -7.01 -14.98 -2.01
CA GLN A 34 -8.34 -15.06 -2.63
C GLN A 34 -9.02 -16.41 -2.39
N PHE A 35 -8.25 -17.50 -2.34
CA PHE A 35 -8.77 -18.84 -2.07
C PHE A 35 -8.81 -19.22 -0.58
N SER A 36 -8.30 -18.40 0.34
CA SER A 36 -8.29 -18.74 1.77
C SER A 36 -9.65 -18.57 2.44
N SER A 37 -10.64 -18.01 1.74
CA SER A 37 -12.01 -17.86 2.20
C SER A 37 -12.94 -18.48 1.14
N PHE A 38 -13.63 -19.56 1.52
CA PHE A 38 -14.52 -20.31 0.61
C PHE A 38 -15.84 -19.59 0.35
N ASP A 39 -16.38 -18.89 1.36
CA ASP A 39 -17.74 -18.32 1.30
C ASP A 39 -17.78 -16.79 1.12
N GLN A 40 -16.66 -16.09 1.31
CA GLN A 40 -16.64 -14.62 1.31
C GLN A 40 -15.43 -14.02 0.60
N ASP A 41 -15.69 -12.99 -0.21
CA ASP A 41 -14.65 -12.15 -0.81
C ASP A 41 -13.85 -11.41 0.27
N ILE A 42 -12.53 -11.64 0.32
CA ILE A 42 -11.63 -10.87 1.17
C ILE A 42 -11.45 -9.47 0.58
N LYS A 43 -12.03 -8.47 1.25
CA LYS A 43 -11.97 -7.05 0.84
C LYS A 43 -10.96 -6.21 1.63
N THR A 44 -10.44 -6.75 2.74
CA THR A 44 -9.53 -6.01 3.63
C THR A 44 -8.47 -6.95 4.16
N ILE A 45 -7.22 -6.51 4.09
CA ILE A 45 -6.04 -7.29 4.50
C ILE A 45 -5.17 -6.37 5.36
N VAL A 46 -4.77 -6.86 6.53
CA VAL A 46 -3.78 -6.21 7.38
C VAL A 46 -2.45 -6.95 7.23
N VAL A 47 -1.39 -6.23 6.91
CA VAL A 47 -0.02 -6.77 6.85
C VAL A 47 0.74 -6.26 8.06
N THR A 48 1.18 -7.18 8.92
CA THR A 48 1.94 -6.87 10.14
C THR A 48 3.14 -7.82 10.27
N SER A 49 4.04 -7.52 11.19
CA SER A 49 5.26 -8.30 11.45
C SER A 49 5.65 -8.20 12.93
N ALA A 50 6.50 -9.08 13.43
CA ALA A 50 6.87 -9.14 14.85
C ALA A 50 7.80 -7.99 15.27
N GLY A 51 8.62 -7.50 14.33
CA GLY A 51 9.62 -6.47 14.56
C GLY A 51 9.63 -5.35 13.50
N PRO A 52 10.38 -4.25 13.75
CA PRO A 52 10.66 -3.25 12.73
C PRO A 52 11.50 -3.85 11.58
N GLU A 53 11.41 -3.25 10.39
CA GLU A 53 12.28 -3.54 9.24
C GLU A 53 12.21 -4.96 8.62
N GLU A 54 11.23 -5.78 9.01
CA GLU A 54 10.99 -7.13 8.43
C GLU A 54 10.31 -7.13 7.05
N GLY A 55 10.22 -5.97 6.39
CA GLY A 55 9.70 -5.88 5.02
C GLY A 55 8.18 -5.83 4.88
N LYS A 56 7.39 -5.70 5.95
CA LYS A 56 5.92 -5.51 5.91
C LYS A 56 5.45 -4.46 4.89
N SER A 57 6.10 -3.29 4.85
CA SER A 57 5.79 -2.22 3.89
C SER A 57 6.11 -2.61 2.43
N THR A 58 7.20 -3.36 2.22
CA THR A 58 7.55 -3.88 0.90
C THR A 58 6.51 -4.88 0.42
N VAL A 59 6.12 -5.80 1.30
CA VAL A 59 5.11 -6.82 1.00
C VAL A 59 3.77 -6.17 0.70
N SER A 60 3.28 -5.25 1.56
CA SER A 60 1.99 -4.59 1.36
C SER A 60 1.93 -3.77 0.06
N ALA A 61 3.00 -3.05 -0.28
CA ALA A 61 3.06 -2.26 -1.51
C ALA A 61 3.03 -3.13 -2.77
N ASN A 62 3.83 -4.19 -2.84
CA ASN A 62 3.86 -5.09 -3.99
C ASN A 62 2.59 -5.94 -4.10
N LEU A 63 2.01 -6.35 -2.96
CA LEU A 63 0.74 -7.05 -2.92
C LEU A 63 -0.40 -6.17 -3.45
N ALA A 64 -0.45 -4.89 -3.03
CA ALA A 64 -1.42 -3.94 -3.56
C ALA A 64 -1.30 -3.75 -5.09
N ILE A 65 -0.07 -3.71 -5.62
CA ILE A 65 0.16 -3.63 -7.07
C ILE A 65 -0.39 -4.87 -7.79
N VAL A 66 -0.15 -6.09 -7.30
CA VAL A 66 -0.65 -7.30 -7.99
C VAL A 66 -2.17 -7.46 -7.88
N PHE A 67 -2.81 -6.95 -6.82
CA PHE A 67 -4.27 -6.85 -6.75
C PHE A 67 -4.80 -5.84 -7.79
N ALA A 68 -4.19 -4.66 -7.87
CA ALA A 68 -4.58 -3.66 -8.86
C ALA A 68 -4.41 -4.14 -10.31
N ASN A 69 -3.29 -4.80 -10.61
CA ASN A 69 -3.02 -5.40 -11.92
C ASN A 69 -4.00 -6.52 -12.30
N SER A 70 -4.75 -7.08 -11.34
CA SER A 70 -5.86 -8.02 -11.63
C SER A 70 -7.21 -7.33 -11.84
N GLY A 71 -7.21 -6.01 -12.02
CA GLY A 71 -8.43 -5.21 -12.24
C GLY A 71 -9.22 -4.90 -10.97
N LYS A 72 -8.69 -5.20 -9.78
CA LYS A 72 -9.34 -4.84 -8.51
C LYS A 72 -9.07 -3.37 -8.18
N LYS A 73 -10.11 -2.62 -7.84
CA LYS A 73 -9.98 -1.28 -7.23
C LYS A 73 -9.27 -1.41 -5.89
N THR A 74 -7.97 -1.11 -5.88
CA THR A 74 -7.09 -1.42 -4.76
C THR A 74 -6.67 -0.15 -4.05
N LEU A 75 -6.81 -0.18 -2.73
CA LEU A 75 -6.41 0.88 -1.84
C LEU A 75 -5.33 0.37 -0.87
N LEU A 76 -4.14 0.98 -0.93
CA LEU A 76 -3.11 0.82 0.09
C LEU A 76 -3.20 1.94 1.13
N ILE A 77 -3.30 1.55 2.41
CA ILE A 77 -3.35 2.47 3.56
C ILE A 77 -2.11 2.26 4.42
N ASP A 78 -1.37 3.33 4.71
CA ASP A 78 -0.27 3.30 5.69
C ASP A 78 -0.80 3.55 7.10
N ALA A 79 -0.96 2.49 7.88
CA ALA A 79 -1.38 2.56 9.28
C ALA A 79 -0.19 2.70 10.26
N ASP A 80 1.06 2.65 9.80
CA ASP A 80 2.23 2.92 10.64
C ASP A 80 2.48 4.44 10.70
N LEU A 81 1.80 5.09 11.64
CA LEU A 81 1.91 6.54 11.84
C LEU A 81 3.26 6.97 12.44
N ARG A 82 4.06 6.04 12.96
CA ARG A 82 5.37 6.37 13.57
C ARG A 82 6.46 6.49 12.51
N LYS A 83 6.46 5.58 11.54
CA LYS A 83 7.43 5.56 10.44
C LYS A 83 6.73 5.32 9.09
N PRO A 84 5.90 6.28 8.62
CA PRO A 84 5.20 6.13 7.36
C PRO A 84 6.20 5.96 6.21
N SER A 85 5.89 5.02 5.32
CA SER A 85 6.73 4.51 4.25
C SER A 85 6.07 4.66 2.87
N VAL A 86 4.74 4.75 2.80
CA VAL A 86 4.00 4.93 1.54
C VAL A 86 4.33 6.26 0.87
N GLU A 87 4.46 7.35 1.63
CA GLU A 87 4.78 8.69 1.12
C GLU A 87 6.10 8.68 0.33
N SER A 88 7.17 8.16 0.93
CA SER A 88 8.48 8.07 0.27
C SER A 88 8.52 7.05 -0.87
N THR A 89 7.68 6.01 -0.81
CA THR A 89 7.58 4.95 -1.81
C THR A 89 6.92 5.44 -3.10
N PHE A 90 5.82 6.17 -2.98
CA PHE A 90 5.04 6.62 -4.13
C PHE A 90 5.25 8.09 -4.47
N ARG A 91 6.16 8.78 -3.75
CA ARG A 91 6.50 10.20 -3.95
C ARG A 91 5.25 11.09 -3.95
N SER A 92 4.29 10.78 -3.08
CA SER A 92 3.07 11.58 -2.93
C SER A 92 3.43 12.93 -2.29
N THR A 93 3.08 14.04 -2.94
CA THR A 93 3.58 15.40 -2.64
C THR A 93 2.67 16.23 -1.73
N SER A 94 1.70 15.62 -1.04
CA SER A 94 0.59 16.33 -0.39
C SER A 94 0.46 15.96 1.09
N ASN A 95 1.28 16.58 1.94
CA ASN A 95 1.34 16.32 3.39
C ASN A 95 0.15 16.85 4.21
N SER A 96 -0.84 17.50 3.59
CA SER A 96 -2.00 18.06 4.29
C SER A 96 -3.14 17.07 4.50
N ASP A 97 -3.23 16.00 3.72
CA ASP A 97 -4.40 15.10 3.69
C ASP A 97 -3.98 13.63 3.75
N GLY A 98 -3.76 13.16 4.97
CA GLY A 98 -3.34 11.80 5.30
C GLY A 98 -4.26 11.09 6.29
N LEU A 99 -3.97 9.83 6.62
CA LEU A 99 -4.81 9.00 7.52
C LEU A 99 -5.03 9.69 8.87
N THR A 100 -3.98 10.26 9.46
CA THR A 100 -4.07 11.02 10.72
C THR A 100 -5.02 12.20 10.63
N ASN A 101 -5.03 12.92 9.51
CA ASN A 101 -5.89 14.10 9.32
C ASN A 101 -7.33 13.68 9.02
N LEU A 102 -7.50 12.56 8.32
CA LEU A 102 -8.81 11.96 8.07
C LEU A 102 -9.48 11.54 9.38
N LEU A 103 -8.75 10.85 10.26
CA LEU A 103 -9.27 10.42 11.56
C LEU A 103 -9.59 11.58 12.52
N LYS A 104 -8.96 12.75 12.31
CA LYS A 104 -9.22 13.97 13.10
C LYS A 104 -10.41 14.79 12.60
N LYS A 105 -10.80 14.66 11.32
CA LYS A 105 -11.96 15.38 10.77
C LYS A 105 -13.22 14.58 11.10
N GLU A 106 -14.25 15.24 11.63
CA GLU A 106 -15.58 14.65 11.78
C GLU A 106 -16.06 14.14 10.40
N MET A 107 -16.62 12.94 10.37
CA MET A 107 -16.85 12.07 9.19
C MET A 107 -17.83 12.60 8.11
N ASN A 108 -18.01 13.91 7.95
CA ASN A 108 -19.06 14.50 7.12
C ASN A 108 -18.61 15.00 5.73
N GLN A 109 -17.32 14.96 5.39
CA GLN A 109 -16.85 15.35 4.05
C GLN A 109 -15.65 14.51 3.59
N LEU A 110 -15.92 13.29 3.11
CA LEU A 110 -14.96 12.55 2.29
C LEU A 110 -15.23 12.87 0.80
N SER A 111 -14.63 13.96 0.33
CA SER A 111 -14.52 14.24 -1.11
C SER A 111 -13.44 13.37 -1.76
N TYR A 112 -13.60 12.99 -3.02
CA TYR A 112 -12.67 12.16 -3.83
C TYR A 112 -11.19 12.62 -3.80
N SER A 113 -10.91 13.86 -3.37
CA SER A 113 -9.56 14.42 -3.18
C SER A 113 -8.76 13.81 -2.01
N PHE A 114 -9.39 13.06 -1.08
CA PHE A 114 -8.74 12.54 0.15
C PHE A 114 -7.80 11.34 -0.06
N MET A 115 -7.61 10.88 -1.30
CA MET A 115 -6.87 9.66 -1.62
C MET A 115 -5.38 9.90 -1.90
N LYS A 116 -4.65 10.50 -0.96
CA LYS A 116 -3.22 10.84 -1.18
C LYS A 116 -2.23 10.24 -0.16
N GLN A 117 -2.71 9.73 0.98
CA GLN A 117 -2.06 8.66 1.76
C GLN A 117 -2.75 7.29 1.60
N ILE A 118 -3.80 7.30 0.79
CA ILE A 118 -4.68 6.24 0.34
C ILE A 118 -4.36 6.12 -1.15
N LEU A 119 -3.37 5.30 -1.52
CA LEU A 119 -2.99 5.22 -2.93
C LEU A 119 -4.04 4.39 -3.67
N HIS A 120 -4.79 5.02 -4.58
CA HIS A 120 -5.52 4.28 -5.59
C HIS A 120 -4.51 3.69 -6.55
N ILE A 121 -4.37 2.38 -6.55
CA ILE A 121 -3.70 1.69 -7.63
C ILE A 121 -4.82 1.22 -8.55
N CYS A 122 -5.12 2.02 -9.57
CA CYS A 122 -6.07 1.62 -10.60
C CYS A 122 -5.33 0.71 -11.59
N GLY A 123 -5.85 -0.51 -11.81
CA GLY A 123 -5.39 -1.36 -12.90
C GLY A 123 -5.60 -0.66 -14.23
N GLN A 124 -4.63 -0.79 -15.14
CA GLN A 124 -4.85 -0.52 -16.56
C GLN A 124 -5.74 -1.59 -17.16
#